data_AF-A0A7R9M528-F1
#
_entry.id   AF-A0A7R9M528-F1
#
_cell.length_a   1.000
_cell.length_b   1.000
_cell.length_c   1.000
_cell.angle_alpha   90.00
_cell.angle_beta   90.00
_cell.angle_gamma   90.00
#
_symmetry.space_group_name_H-M   'P 1'
#
loop_
_entity.id
_entity.type
_entity.pdbx_description
1 polymer ?
#
loop_
_entity_poly.entity_id
_entity_poly.type
_entity_poly.pdbx_seq_one_letter_code
_entity_poly.pdbx_strand_id
1 'polypeptide(L)' 'MEEEIKLCDFGLAIKFPNCDQFLMYKAKPTADVGTVDYMAPEAQTNEYNHFIDIYSLSLIVAQIFGFNVNDIIDGD' A
#
# COMPACT_ATOMS: atom_id res chain seq x y z
N MET A 1 1.62 13.60 28.78
CA MET A 1 2.04 12.41 28.02
C MET A 1 2.00 12.83 26.57
N GLU A 2 3.14 12.79 25.89
CA GLU A 2 3.15 12.98 24.43
C GLU A 2 2.68 11.68 23.79
N GLU A 3 1.69 11.77 22.92
CA GLU A 3 1.20 10.62 22.15
C GLU A 3 2.12 10.44 20.94
N GLU A 4 2.83 9.31 20.90
CA GLU A 4 3.74 8.95 19.81
C GLU A 4 3.04 7.96 18.88
N ILE A 5 2.83 8.36 17.62
CA ILE A 5 2.24 7.48 16.59
C ILE A 5 3.34 6.53 16.06
N LYS A 6 3.03 5.24 16.02
CA LYS A 6 3.94 4.18 15.52
C LYS A 6 3.27 3.41 14.41
N LEU A 7 3.98 3.22 13.30
CA LEU A 7 3.58 2.29 12.26
C LEU A 7 3.88 0.87 12.74
N CYS A 8 2.87 0.00 12.67
CA CYS A 8 2.91 -1.38 13.14
C CYS A 8 2.38 -2.32 12.03
N ASP A 9 2.37 -3.63 12.31
CA ASP A 9 1.85 -4.69 11.44
C ASP A 9 2.59 -4.83 10.09
N PHE A 10 3.80 -5.37 10.14
CA PHE A 10 4.63 -5.65 8.97
C PHE A 10 4.50 -7.11 8.48
N GLY A 11 3.38 -7.78 8.75
CA GLY A 11 3.18 -9.21 8.44
C GLY A 11 3.32 -9.57 6.96
N LEU A 12 3.11 -8.59 6.07
CA LEU A 12 3.24 -8.71 4.62
C LEU A 12 4.40 -7.89 4.04
N ALA A 13 5.29 -7.34 4.87
CA ALA A 13 6.37 -6.48 4.41
C ALA A 13 7.33 -7.23 3.46
N ILE A 14 7.60 -6.63 2.31
CA ILE A 14 8.46 -7.19 1.28
C ILE A 14 9.81 -6.48 1.32
N LYS A 15 10.90 -7.25 1.39
CA LYS A 15 12.24 -6.70 1.23
C LYS A 15 12.52 -6.52 -0.25
N PHE A 16 12.78 -5.28 -0.68
CA PHE A 16 13.30 -4.97 -2.00
C PHE A 16 14.84 -4.96 -1.95
N PRO A 17 15.53 -6.02 -2.41
CA PRO A 17 16.98 -5.99 -2.50
C PRO A 17 17.41 -5.00 -3.60
N ASN A 18 18.01 -3.88 -3.17
CA ASN A 18 18.84 -2.95 -3.93
C ASN A 18 18.33 -2.58 -5.34
N CYS A 19 17.16 -1.94 -5.47
CA CYS A 19 16.69 -1.28 -6.70
C CYS A 19 16.80 -2.09 -8.01
N ASP A 20 17.03 -3.40 -7.92
CA ASP A 20 17.29 -4.25 -9.06
C ASP A 20 15.92 -4.74 -9.49
N GLN A 21 15.34 -4.08 -10.49
CA GLN A 21 14.01 -4.40 -11.04
C GLN A 21 13.85 -5.91 -11.31
N PHE A 22 14.95 -6.60 -11.60
CA PHE A 22 15.01 -8.03 -11.83
C PHE A 22 14.68 -8.88 -10.58
N LEU A 23 15.01 -8.39 -9.37
CA LEU A 23 14.70 -9.07 -8.11
C LEU A 23 13.29 -8.73 -7.61
N MET A 24 12.72 -7.58 -8.00
CA MET A 24 11.31 -7.24 -7.71
C MET A 24 10.35 -8.28 -8.32
N TYR A 25 10.64 -8.72 -9.55
CA TYR A 25 9.88 -9.77 -10.25
C TYR A 25 9.93 -11.15 -9.58
N LYS A 26 10.91 -11.41 -8.69
CA LYS A 26 11.05 -12.68 -7.99
C LYS A 26 10.33 -12.72 -6.65
N ALA A 27 10.03 -11.56 -6.05
CA ALA A 27 9.33 -11.50 -4.78
C ALA A 27 7.87 -11.96 -4.89
N LYS A 28 7.29 -11.97 -6.12
CA LYS A 28 5.91 -12.36 -6.47
C LYS A 28 5.02 -12.55 -5.24
N PRO A 29 4.69 -11.46 -4.53
CA PRO A 29 3.70 -11.53 -3.47
C PRO A 29 2.42 -12.14 -4.05
N THR A 30 1.74 -12.95 -3.27
CA THR A 30 0.45 -13.48 -3.66
C THR A 30 -0.50 -12.29 -3.87
N ALA A 31 -1.11 -12.21 -5.06
CA ALA A 31 -2.16 -11.23 -5.35
C ALA A 31 -3.27 -11.31 -4.29
N ASP A 32 -3.96 -10.19 -4.06
CA ASP A 32 -5.14 -10.10 -3.19
C ASP A 32 -4.90 -10.47 -1.71
N VAL A 33 -3.65 -10.35 -1.23
CA VAL A 33 -3.34 -10.52 0.19
C VAL A 33 -3.16 -9.15 0.85
N GLY A 34 -3.99 -8.88 1.87
CA GLY A 34 -4.02 -7.62 2.62
C GLY A 34 -5.43 -7.02 2.68
N THR A 35 -5.52 -5.73 3.04
CA THR A 35 -6.79 -4.97 3.01
C THR A 35 -6.98 -4.38 1.62
N VAL A 36 -7.79 -5.05 0.80
CA VAL A 36 -7.99 -4.72 -0.63
C VAL A 36 -8.37 -3.26 -0.86
N ASP A 37 -9.16 -2.67 0.05
CA ASP A 37 -9.67 -1.29 -0.08
C ASP A 37 -8.57 -0.20 -0.04
N TYR A 38 -7.37 -0.53 0.46
CA TYR A 38 -6.22 0.39 0.47
C TYR A 38 -5.15 0.02 -0.57
N MET A 39 -5.39 -1.04 -1.34
CA MET A 39 -4.42 -1.58 -2.28
C MET A 39 -4.37 -0.75 -3.57
N ALA A 40 -3.16 -0.39 -3.99
CA ALA A 40 -2.96 0.26 -5.28
C ALA A 40 -3.38 -0.67 -6.44
N PRO A 41 -3.93 -0.14 -7.55
CA PRO A 41 -4.40 -0.96 -8.67
C PRO A 41 -3.29 -1.82 -9.28
N GLU A 42 -2.05 -1.35 -9.31
CA GLU A 42 -0.90 -2.12 -9.80
C GLU A 42 -0.48 -3.25 -8.83
N ALA A 43 -0.79 -3.13 -7.53
CA ALA A 43 -0.54 -4.20 -6.57
C ALA A 43 -1.52 -5.37 -6.79
N GLN A 44 -2.74 -5.11 -7.27
CA GLN A 44 -3.71 -6.15 -7.65
C GLN A 44 -3.22 -7.01 -8.82
N THR A 45 -2.39 -6.45 -9.71
CA THR A 45 -1.80 -7.17 -10.85
C THR A 45 -0.41 -7.73 -10.57
N ASN A 46 0.04 -7.73 -9.30
CA ASN A 46 1.36 -8.15 -8.83
C ASN A 46 2.54 -7.26 -9.27
N GLU A 47 2.28 -6.03 -9.70
CA GLU A 47 3.31 -5.04 -10.03
C GLU A 47 3.71 -4.24 -8.79
N TYR A 48 4.23 -4.95 -7.78
CA TYR A 48 4.62 -4.34 -6.51
C TYR A 48 5.83 -3.42 -6.68
N ASN A 49 5.66 -2.15 -6.34
CA ASN A 49 6.69 -1.13 -6.29
C ASN A 49 6.57 -0.31 -4.99
N HIS A 50 7.46 0.66 -4.75
CA HIS A 50 7.42 1.48 -3.53
C HIS A 50 6.31 2.54 -3.51
N PHE A 51 5.66 2.81 -4.65
CA PHE A 51 4.54 3.76 -4.75
C PHE A 51 3.22 3.19 -4.22
N ILE A 52 3.09 1.86 -4.12
CA ILE A 52 1.87 1.22 -3.57
C ILE A 52 1.64 1.61 -2.10
N ASP A 53 2.72 1.79 -1.34
CA ASP A 53 2.67 2.25 0.06
C ASP A 53 2.24 3.72 0.14
N ILE A 54 2.64 4.53 -0.85
CA ILE A 54 2.24 5.94 -0.97
C ILE A 54 0.76 6.06 -1.31
N TYR A 55 0.24 5.19 -2.18
CA TYR A 55 -1.18 5.11 -2.48
C TYR A 55 -1.99 4.80 -1.22
N SER A 56 -1.61 3.75 -0.49
CA SER A 56 -2.24 3.35 0.77
C SER A 56 -2.24 4.48 1.80
N LEU A 57 -1.09 5.14 1.98
CA LEU A 57 -0.94 6.28 2.88
C LEU A 57 -1.87 7.44 2.50
N SER A 58 -2.03 7.70 1.20
CA SER A 58 -2.87 8.79 0.70
C SER A 58 -4.35 8.57 1.06
N LEU A 59 -4.83 7.33 0.96
CA LEU A 59 -6.20 6.96 1.36
C LEU A 59 -6.42 7.08 2.88
N ILE A 60 -5.43 6.67 3.69
CA ILE A 60 -5.47 6.85 5.15
C ILE A 60 -5.56 8.34 5.50
N VAL A 61 -4.72 9.17 4.88
CA VAL A 61 -4.72 10.62 5.08
C VAL A 61 -6.07 11.22 4.66
N ALA A 62 -6.62 10.80 3.52
CA ALA A 62 -7.93 11.26 3.06
C ALA A 62 -9.04 10.95 4.08
N GLN A 63 -9.08 9.74 4.63
CA GLN A 63 -10.03 9.39 5.70
C GLN A 63 -9.86 10.24 6.96
N ILE A 64 -8.62 10.50 7.38
CA ILE A 64 -8.33 11.37 8.54
C ILE A 64 -8.91 12.77 8.32
N PHE A 65 -8.89 13.28 7.09
CA PHE A 65 -9.48 14.57 6.73
C PHE A 65 -10.99 14.52 6.43
N GLY A 66 -11.63 13.35 6.58
CA GLY A 66 -13.07 13.19 6.42
C GLY A 66 -13.55 12.95 4.99
N PHE A 67 -12.64 12.64 4.06
CA PHE A 67 -13.02 12.22 2.72
C PHE A 67 -13.53 10.77 2.73
N ASN A 68 -14.54 10.49 1.93
CA ASN A 68 -14.95 9.13 1.64
C ASN A 68 -14.00 8.53 0.60
N VAL A 69 -13.30 7.45 0.96
CA VAL A 69 -12.33 6.81 0.07
C VAL A 69 -12.97 6.15 -1.12
N ASN A 70 -14.23 5.73 -1.02
CA ASN A 70 -14.93 5.13 -2.17
C ASN A 70 -15.11 6.16 -3.28
N ASP A 71 -15.40 7.42 -2.94
CA ASP A 71 -15.51 8.51 -3.93
C ASP A 71 -14.17 8.77 -4.65
N ILE A 72 -13.04 8.52 -3.97
CA ILE A 72 -11.68 8.68 -4.53
C ILE A 72 -11.31 7.48 -5.41
N ILE A 73 -11.69 6.26 -5.01
CA ILE A 73 -11.33 5.02 -5.69
C ILE A 73 -12.23 4.79 -6.91
N ASP A 74 -13.53 4.98 -6.77
CA ASP A 74 -14.54 4.70 -7.81
C ASP A 74 -14.67 5.85 -8.82
N GLY A 75 -14.14 7.03 -8.48
CA GLY A 75 -14.04 8.18 -9.37
C GLY A 75 -15.40 8.76 -9.77
N ASP A 76 -15.98 9.58 -8.88
CA ASP A 76 -17.09 10.49 -9.20
C ASP A 76 -16.62 11.94 -9.44
#